data_AF-A0A954GW55-F1
#
_entry.id   AF-A0A954GW55-F1
#
_cell.length_a   1.000
_cell.length_b   1.000
_cell.length_c   1.000
_cell.angle_alpha   90.00
_cell.angle_beta   90.00
_cell.angle_gamma   90.00
#
_symmetry.space_group_name_H-M   'P 1'
#
loop_
_entity.id
_entity.type
_entity.pdbx_description
1 polymer ?
#
loop_
_entity_poly.entity_id
_entity_poly.type
_entity_poly.pdbx_seq_one_letter_code
_entity_poly.pdbx_strand_id
1 'polypeptide(L)'
;GRINRLQALRTQRAARRETLGQVRLDVASGLPSGKIVAELDRVSKAFGGKPVVRDFSATILRGDKVGLIGPNGAGKTTLLKLILGELAPDEGRARQGANLQVAYFDQMRAALQPDATLEDFISPGSEWIEIGQRRQHVKSYLGDFLFSPARASSPVRSLSGGEQARLLLARL
;
A
#
# COMPACT_ATOMS: atom_id res chain seq x y z
N GLY A 1 23.46 -31.66 3.00
CA GLY A 1 23.92 -30.82 1.88
C GLY A 1 23.30 -29.42 1.93
N ARG A 2 24.00 -28.40 1.41
CA ARG A 2 23.55 -26.98 1.35
C ARG A 2 22.17 -26.80 0.71
N ILE A 3 21.80 -27.69 -0.22
CA ILE A 3 20.50 -27.73 -0.91
C ILE A 3 19.36 -28.07 0.07
N ASN A 4 19.54 -29.08 0.93
CA ASN A 4 18.52 -29.49 1.91
C ASN A 4 18.25 -28.39 2.94
N ARG A 5 19.29 -27.62 3.31
CA ARG A 5 19.15 -26.46 4.23
C ARG A 5 18.33 -25.34 3.58
N LEU A 6 18.49 -25.13 2.27
CA LEU A 6 17.78 -24.11 1.50
C LEU A 6 16.32 -24.50 1.25
N GLN A 7 16.06 -25.79 1.02
CA GLN A 7 14.69 -26.34 0.97
C GLN A 7 13.99 -26.20 2.34
N ALA A 8 14.65 -26.56 3.44
CA ALA A 8 14.08 -26.40 4.78
C ALA A 8 13.70 -24.94 5.09
N LEU A 9 14.55 -23.98 4.73
CA LEU A 9 14.25 -22.54 4.88
C LEU A 9 13.09 -22.07 3.99
N ARG A 10 12.93 -22.64 2.79
CA ARG A 10 11.79 -22.36 1.90
C ARG A 10 10.48 -22.90 2.47
N THR A 11 10.50 -24.13 2.98
CA THR A 11 9.33 -24.75 3.62
C THR A 11 8.93 -24.01 4.89
N GLN A 12 9.90 -23.60 5.72
CA GLN A 12 9.64 -22.75 6.90
C GLN A 12 9.02 -21.39 6.52
N ARG A 13 9.50 -20.76 5.44
CA ARG A 13 8.91 -19.50 4.94
C ARG A 13 7.49 -19.69 4.38
N ALA A 14 7.24 -20.78 3.67
CA ALA A 14 5.91 -21.10 3.16
C ALA A 14 4.92 -21.36 4.30
N ALA A 15 5.31 -22.18 5.29
CA ALA A 15 4.51 -22.47 6.48
C ALA A 15 4.21 -21.21 7.32
N ARG A 16 5.17 -20.28 7.41
CA ARG A 16 4.98 -18.97 8.08
C ARG A 16 4.00 -18.06 7.31
N ARG A 17 3.91 -18.20 5.99
CA ARG A 17 2.92 -17.49 5.16
C ARG A 17 1.53 -18.07 5.30
N GLU A 18 1.40 -19.37 5.48
CA GLU A 18 0.11 -20.04 5.71
C GLU A 18 -0.45 -19.79 7.12
N THR A 19 0.40 -19.57 8.13
CA THR A 19 -0.04 -19.26 9.51
C THR A 19 -0.35 -17.78 9.75
N LEU A 20 0.15 -16.87 8.92
CA LEU A 20 -0.27 -15.48 8.94
C LEU A 20 -1.65 -15.40 8.30
N GLY A 21 -2.69 -15.17 9.12
CA GLY A 21 -4.08 -15.10 8.68
C GLY A 21 -4.26 -14.21 7.44
N GLN A 22 -5.26 -14.53 6.61
CA GLN A 22 -5.61 -13.68 5.48
C GLN A 22 -6.17 -12.35 6.02
N VAL A 23 -5.48 -11.25 5.72
CA VAL A 23 -6.00 -9.90 5.97
C VAL A 23 -7.24 -9.72 5.09
N ARG A 24 -8.39 -9.44 5.70
CA ARG A 24 -9.62 -9.10 4.98
C ARG A 24 -9.63 -7.59 4.78
N LEU A 25 -9.10 -7.17 3.64
CA LEU A 25 -9.02 -5.77 3.26
C LEU A 25 -10.28 -5.40 2.45
N ASP A 26 -11.42 -5.26 3.14
CA ASP A 26 -12.62 -4.67 2.53
C ASP A 26 -12.47 -3.15 2.51
N VAL A 27 -11.66 -2.65 1.57
CA VAL A 27 -11.62 -1.21 1.27
C VAL A 27 -13.00 -0.84 0.74
N ALA A 28 -13.66 0.12 1.39
CA ALA A 28 -14.91 0.68 0.90
C ALA A 28 -14.67 1.17 -0.53
N SER A 29 -15.13 0.39 -1.51
CA SER A 29 -15.05 0.77 -2.90
C SER A 29 -15.94 2.00 -3.06
N GLY A 30 -15.32 3.16 -3.21
CA GLY A 30 -16.00 4.36 -3.67
C GLY A 30 -16.75 4.08 -4.99
N LEU A 31 -17.56 5.05 -5.41
CA LEU A 31 -18.34 5.02 -6.67
C LEU A 31 -17.54 4.35 -7.81
N PRO A 32 -18.20 3.55 -8.69
CA PRO A 32 -17.49 2.78 -9.70
C PRO A 32 -16.69 3.71 -10.64
N SER A 33 -15.39 3.81 -10.37
CA SER A 33 -14.40 4.37 -11.29
C SER A 33 -14.30 3.45 -12.53
N GLY A 34 -13.76 3.93 -13.65
CA GLY A 34 -13.60 3.10 -14.85
C GLY A 34 -12.72 1.86 -14.63
N LYS A 35 -12.72 0.90 -15.58
CA LYS A 35 -11.83 -0.28 -15.53
C LYS A 35 -10.34 0.09 -15.53
N ILE A 36 -9.98 1.21 -16.15
CA ILE A 36 -8.61 1.69 -16.28
C ILE A 36 -8.26 2.53 -15.05
N VAL A 37 -7.12 2.22 -14.44
CA VAL A 37 -6.51 3.02 -13.36
C VAL A 37 -5.51 4.00 -13.95
N ALA A 38 -4.61 3.54 -14.80
CA ALA A 38 -3.65 4.41 -15.48
C ALA A 38 -3.31 3.84 -16.86
N GLU A 39 -3.03 4.70 -17.81
CA GLU A 39 -2.50 4.32 -19.11
C GLU A 39 -1.40 5.29 -19.52
N LEU A 40 -0.27 4.72 -19.89
CA LEU A 40 0.94 5.39 -20.34
C LEU A 40 1.19 4.94 -21.77
N ASP A 41 1.34 5.90 -22.68
CA ASP A 41 1.70 5.69 -24.07
C ASP A 41 3.00 6.42 -24.37
N ARG A 42 4.07 5.65 -24.59
CA ARG A 42 5.41 6.10 -24.99
C ARG A 42 5.94 7.24 -24.12
N VAL A 43 5.73 7.08 -22.81
CA VAL A 43 6.11 8.08 -21.82
C VAL A 43 7.62 8.13 -21.66
N SER A 44 8.19 9.33 -21.80
CA SER A 44 9.58 9.63 -21.46
C SER A 44 9.67 10.73 -20.41
N LYS A 45 10.66 10.64 -19.52
CA LYS A 45 10.97 11.65 -18.52
C LYS A 45 12.47 11.74 -18.27
N ALA A 46 13.02 12.95 -18.30
CA ALA A 46 14.41 13.24 -17.98
C ALA A 46 14.53 14.34 -16.91
N PHE A 47 15.64 14.34 -16.17
CA PHE A 47 16.01 15.43 -15.27
C PHE A 47 17.44 15.88 -15.60
N GLY A 48 17.62 17.17 -15.88
CA GLY A 48 18.93 17.72 -16.26
C GLY A 48 19.56 17.00 -17.46
N GLY A 49 18.75 16.60 -18.44
CA GLY A 49 19.19 15.83 -19.60
C GLY A 49 19.46 14.34 -19.34
N LYS A 50 19.40 13.87 -18.09
CA LYS A 50 19.52 12.45 -17.76
C LYS A 50 18.15 11.77 -17.86
N PRO A 51 17.93 10.87 -18.82
CA PRO A 51 16.66 10.15 -18.95
C PRO A 51 16.48 9.15 -17.81
N VAL A 52 15.31 9.21 -17.18
CA VAL A 52 14.89 8.35 -16.07
C VAL A 52 13.84 7.33 -16.52
N VAL A 53 12.92 7.75 -17.38
CA VAL A 53 11.97 6.87 -18.08
C VAL A 53 12.11 7.16 -19.57
N ARG A 54 12.13 6.13 -20.41
CA ARG A 54 12.26 6.26 -21.87
C ARG A 54 11.25 5.36 -22.54
N ASP A 55 10.42 5.95 -23.40
CA ASP A 55 9.49 5.24 -24.29
C ASP A 55 8.69 4.13 -23.58
N PHE A 56 8.15 4.44 -22.40
CA PHE A 56 7.44 3.48 -21.57
C PHE A 56 5.94 3.49 -21.86
N SER A 57 5.40 2.34 -22.25
CA SER A 57 3.96 2.13 -22.42
C SER A 57 3.45 1.05 -21.48
N ALA A 58 2.34 1.32 -20.80
CA ALA A 58 1.66 0.36 -19.94
C ALA A 58 0.21 0.76 -19.71
N THR A 59 -0.67 -0.22 -19.53
CA THR A 59 -2.03 -0.01 -19.01
C THR A 59 -2.17 -0.75 -17.70
N ILE A 60 -2.62 -0.05 -16.66
CA ILE A 60 -2.90 -0.57 -15.33
C ILE A 60 -4.41 -0.58 -15.15
N LEU A 61 -4.95 -1.75 -14.83
CA LEU A 61 -6.37 -1.97 -14.63
C LEU A 61 -6.72 -2.09 -13.15
N ARG A 62 -8.01 -1.93 -12.84
CA ARG A 62 -8.50 -2.18 -11.48
C ARG A 62 -8.25 -3.64 -11.07
N GLY A 63 -7.69 -3.81 -9.88
CA GLY A 63 -7.38 -5.12 -9.31
C GLY A 63 -5.95 -5.60 -9.61
N ASP A 64 -5.23 -4.89 -10.48
CA ASP A 64 -3.84 -5.21 -10.77
C ASP A 64 -2.96 -5.00 -9.54
N LYS A 65 -2.03 -5.93 -9.32
CA LYS A 65 -0.98 -5.85 -8.30
C LYS A 65 0.35 -5.66 -9.01
N VAL A 66 0.76 -4.40 -9.16
CA VAL A 66 1.97 -4.04 -9.89
C VAL A 66 3.14 -3.85 -8.92
N GLY A 67 4.25 -4.56 -9.16
CA GLY A 67 5.49 -4.42 -8.41
C GLY A 67 6.56 -3.70 -9.21
N LEU A 68 7.10 -2.58 -8.68
CA LEU A 68 8.23 -1.88 -9.27
C LEU A 68 9.54 -2.30 -8.58
N ILE A 69 10.44 -2.93 -9.34
CA ILE A 69 11.72 -3.47 -8.83
C ILE A 69 12.90 -2.89 -9.61
N GLY A 70 14.00 -2.65 -8.89
CA GLY A 70 15.22 -2.06 -9.45
C GLY A 70 16.09 -1.41 -8.38
N PRO A 71 17.35 -1.06 -8.68
CA PRO A 71 18.25 -0.44 -7.72
C PRO A 71 17.76 0.93 -7.23
N ASN A 72 18.34 1.43 -6.15
CA ASN A 72 18.08 2.79 -5.68
C ASN A 72 18.52 3.80 -6.74
N GLY A 73 17.72 4.85 -6.95
CA GLY A 73 17.98 5.82 -8.01
C GLY A 73 17.58 5.38 -9.43
N ALA A 74 17.04 4.17 -9.63
CA ALA A 74 16.60 3.69 -10.94
C ALA A 74 15.35 4.38 -11.52
N GLY A 75 14.76 5.36 -10.81
CA GLY A 75 13.57 6.07 -11.29
C GLY A 75 12.22 5.49 -10.88
N LYS A 76 12.18 4.50 -9.97
CA LYS A 76 10.92 3.88 -9.50
C LYS A 76 9.91 4.89 -8.98
N THR A 77 10.34 5.80 -8.10
CA THR A 77 9.49 6.87 -7.56
C THR A 77 9.04 7.82 -8.65
N THR A 78 9.90 8.13 -9.63
CA THR A 78 9.55 8.94 -10.79
C THR A 78 8.45 8.28 -11.62
N LEU A 79 8.60 7.00 -11.94
CA LEU A 79 7.59 6.24 -12.68
C LEU A 79 6.26 6.17 -11.92
N LEU A 80 6.32 5.98 -10.60
CA LEU A 80 5.14 5.97 -9.77
C LEU A 80 4.43 7.34 -9.78
N LYS A 81 5.16 8.45 -9.70
CA LYS A 81 4.58 9.80 -9.81
C LYS A 81 3.96 10.07 -11.20
N LEU A 82 4.55 9.53 -12.27
CA LEU A 82 3.96 9.61 -13.63
C LEU A 82 2.64 8.84 -13.70
N ILE A 83 2.58 7.63 -13.14
CA ILE A 83 1.36 6.82 -13.04
C ILE A 83 0.29 7.54 -12.21
N LEU A 84 0.70 8.16 -11.09
CA LEU A 84 -0.16 8.93 -10.21
C LEU A 84 -0.51 10.33 -10.73
N GLY A 85 -0.03 10.73 -11.91
CA GLY A 85 -0.35 12.03 -12.50
C GLY A 85 0.24 13.23 -11.74
N GLU A 86 1.00 12.98 -10.67
CA GLU A 86 1.71 14.00 -9.89
C GLU A 86 2.89 14.60 -10.67
N LEU A 87 3.36 13.90 -11.69
CA LEU A 87 4.40 14.35 -12.59
C LEU A 87 3.93 14.21 -14.04
N ALA A 88 4.08 15.26 -14.83
CA ALA A 88 3.83 15.21 -16.26
C ALA A 88 5.03 14.59 -16.99
N PRO A 89 4.80 13.76 -18.02
CA PRO A 89 5.86 13.26 -18.89
C PRO A 89 6.42 14.40 -19.76
N ASP A 90 7.67 14.26 -20.22
CA ASP A 90 8.26 15.21 -21.17
C ASP A 90 7.82 14.87 -22.62
N GLU A 91 7.66 13.58 -22.90
CA GLU A 91 7.13 13.06 -24.17
C GLU A 91 6.13 11.93 -23.92
N GLY A 92 5.25 11.67 -24.88
CA GLY A 92 4.19 10.67 -24.76
C GLY A 92 2.96 11.19 -24.01
N ARG A 93 2.11 10.26 -23.56
CA ARG A 93 0.85 10.59 -22.86
C ARG A 93 0.67 9.70 -21.64
N ALA A 94 0.29 10.29 -20.52
CA ALA A 94 -0.15 9.58 -19.32
C ALA A 94 -1.57 10.03 -18.98
N ARG A 95 -2.52 9.08 -18.86
CA ARG A 95 -3.89 9.33 -18.43
C ARG A 95 -4.23 8.50 -17.21
N GLN A 96 -5.03 9.08 -16.34
CA GLN A 96 -5.61 8.38 -15.20
C GLN A 96 -7.06 8.02 -15.45
N GLY A 97 -7.52 6.96 -14.80
CA GLY A 97 -8.93 6.63 -14.70
C GLY A 97 -9.71 7.71 -13.97
N ALA A 98 -11.00 7.85 -14.31
CA ALA A 98 -11.90 8.75 -13.59
C ALA A 98 -12.11 8.29 -12.14
N ASN A 99 -12.34 9.25 -11.24
CA ASN A 99 -12.68 9.05 -9.83
C ASN A 99 -11.69 8.16 -9.04
N LEU A 100 -10.39 8.32 -9.30
CA LEU A 100 -9.35 7.64 -8.54
C LEU A 100 -9.16 8.28 -7.16
N GLN A 101 -9.36 7.48 -6.12
CA GLN A 101 -8.87 7.82 -4.77
C GLN A 101 -7.51 7.15 -4.60
N VAL A 102 -6.45 7.97 -4.56
CA VAL A 102 -5.08 7.50 -4.44
C VAL A 102 -4.67 7.52 -2.98
N ALA A 103 -4.24 6.36 -2.46
CA ALA A 103 -3.62 6.23 -1.15
C ALA A 103 -2.12 5.98 -1.29
N TYR A 104 -1.28 6.85 -0.73
CA TYR A 104 0.17 6.72 -0.78
C TYR A 104 0.77 6.36 0.58
N PHE A 105 1.30 5.14 0.67
CA PHE A 105 1.72 4.53 1.92
C PHE A 105 2.96 5.16 2.58
N ASP A 106 3.92 5.70 1.80
CA ASP A 106 5.17 6.23 2.36
C ASP A 106 4.95 7.58 3.08
N GLN A 107 4.07 8.44 2.57
CA GLN A 107 3.72 9.71 3.23
C GLN A 107 2.99 9.48 4.57
N MET A 108 2.23 8.40 4.70
CA MET A 108 1.52 8.08 5.94
C MET A 108 2.45 7.63 7.07
N ARG A 109 3.66 7.12 6.77
CA ARG A 109 4.64 6.78 7.80
C ARG A 109 5.07 7.99 8.61
N ALA A 110 5.17 9.16 7.98
CA ALA A 110 5.48 10.42 8.67
C ALA A 110 4.35 10.89 9.59
N ALA A 111 3.11 10.44 9.33
CA ALA A 111 1.93 10.75 10.13
C ALA A 111 1.71 9.77 11.31
N LEU A 112 2.56 8.75 11.48
CA LEU A 112 2.48 7.86 12.64
C LEU A 112 2.77 8.67 13.91
N GLN A 113 1.78 8.74 14.80
CA GLN A 113 1.93 9.26 16.15
C GLN A 113 2.47 8.12 17.03
N PRO A 114 3.77 8.10 17.38
CA PRO A 114 4.41 6.92 17.96
C PRO A 114 3.83 6.54 19.33
N ASP A 115 3.29 7.54 20.03
CA ASP A 115 2.81 7.44 21.39
C ASP A 115 1.28 7.21 21.46
N ALA A 116 0.57 7.39 20.35
CA ALA A 116 -0.85 7.05 20.26
C ALA A 116 -1.03 5.53 20.37
N THR A 117 -2.16 5.10 20.96
CA THR A 117 -2.57 3.70 20.94
C THR A 117 -3.00 3.30 19.52
N LEU A 118 -3.05 2.00 19.22
CA LEU A 118 -3.54 1.56 17.90
C LEU A 118 -5.00 1.93 17.69
N GLU A 119 -5.81 1.83 18.74
CA GLU A 119 -7.23 2.21 18.70
C GLU A 119 -7.40 3.71 18.47
N ASP A 120 -6.66 4.57 19.18
CA ASP A 120 -6.72 6.02 18.96
C ASP A 120 -6.19 6.41 17.57
N PHE A 121 -5.17 5.70 17.07
CA PHE A 121 -4.63 5.96 15.74
C PHE A 121 -5.67 5.64 14.64
N ILE A 122 -6.45 4.58 14.81
CA ILE A 122 -7.49 4.16 13.85
C ILE A 122 -8.79 4.93 14.03
N SER A 123 -9.17 5.30 15.25
CA SER A 123 -10.41 6.03 15.54
C SER A 123 -10.19 7.01 16.69
N PRO A 124 -9.64 8.21 16.40
CA PRO A 124 -9.33 9.18 17.44
C PRO A 124 -10.58 9.55 18.25
N GLY A 125 -10.59 9.24 19.55
CA GLY A 125 -11.68 9.58 20.46
C GLY A 125 -12.96 8.76 20.30
N SER A 126 -12.92 7.63 19.58
CA SER A 126 -14.09 6.77 19.39
C SER A 126 -13.72 5.28 19.43
N GLU A 127 -14.50 4.49 20.15
CA GLU A 127 -14.38 3.02 20.14
C GLU A 127 -15.02 2.38 18.89
N TRP A 128 -15.63 3.19 18.04
CA TRP A 128 -16.36 2.77 16.85
C TRP A 128 -15.76 3.37 15.59
N ILE A 129 -15.81 2.61 14.51
CA ILE A 129 -15.46 3.05 13.16
C ILE A 129 -16.69 2.92 12.25
N GLU A 130 -16.78 3.79 11.26
CA GLU A 130 -17.78 3.73 10.22
C GLU A 130 -17.10 3.44 8.87
N ILE A 131 -17.47 2.31 8.25
CA ILE A 131 -16.99 1.90 6.93
C ILE A 131 -18.20 1.79 6.01
N GLY A 132 -18.35 2.75 5.09
CA GLY A 132 -19.55 2.86 4.26
C GLY A 132 -20.80 3.06 5.12
N GLN A 133 -21.71 2.08 5.11
CA GLN A 133 -22.94 2.11 5.92
C GLN A 133 -22.87 1.23 7.19
N ARG A 134 -21.70 0.64 7.49
CA ARG A 134 -21.53 -0.27 8.63
C ARG A 134 -20.76 0.41 9.75
N ARG A 135 -21.26 0.25 10.97
CA ARG A 135 -20.57 0.65 12.20
C ARG A 135 -20.00 -0.58 12.89
N GLN A 136 -18.72 -0.57 13.22
CA GLN A 136 -18.02 -1.69 13.85
C GLN A 136 -17.11 -1.21 14.99
N HIS A 137 -16.92 -2.03 16.01
CA HIS A 137 -16.01 -1.72 17.13
C HIS A 137 -14.54 -1.77 16.66
N VAL A 138 -13.73 -0.80 17.08
CA VAL A 138 -12.34 -0.61 16.62
C VAL A 138 -11.46 -1.84 16.87
N LYS A 139 -11.61 -2.50 18.02
CA LYS A 139 -10.85 -3.73 18.34
C LYS A 139 -11.20 -4.91 17.42
N SER A 140 -12.44 -5.00 16.98
CA SER A 140 -12.87 -6.04 16.05
C SER A 140 -12.31 -5.77 14.65
N TYR A 141 -12.35 -4.52 14.21
CA TYR A 141 -11.78 -4.10 12.93
C TYR A 141 -10.25 -4.27 12.88
N LEU A 142 -9.54 -3.90 13.95
CA LEU A 142 -8.11 -4.17 14.09
C LEU A 142 -7.78 -5.67 13.97
N GLY A 143 -8.72 -6.55 14.38
CA GLY A 143 -8.65 -7.99 14.17
C GLY A 143 -8.57 -8.39 12.69
N ASP A 144 -9.27 -7.70 11.79
CA ASP A 144 -9.24 -7.93 10.34
C ASP A 144 -7.86 -7.64 9.73
N PHE A 145 -7.04 -6.84 10.43
CA PHE A 145 -5.64 -6.52 10.11
C PHE A 145 -4.62 -7.31 10.95
N LEU A 146 -5.08 -8.36 11.63
CA LEU A 146 -4.29 -9.29 12.44
C LEU A 146 -3.68 -8.66 13.70
N PHE A 147 -4.34 -7.67 14.28
CA PHE A 147 -4.02 -7.18 15.62
C PHE A 147 -4.95 -7.86 16.63
N SER A 148 -4.39 -8.45 17.68
CA SER A 148 -5.21 -9.01 18.76
C SER A 148 -5.89 -7.87 19.54
N PRO A 149 -7.06 -8.12 20.18
CA PRO A 149 -7.74 -7.09 20.97
C PRO A 149 -6.88 -6.49 22.08
N ALA A 150 -6.00 -7.29 22.69
CA ALA A 150 -5.05 -6.83 23.70
C ALA A 150 -3.95 -5.90 23.14
N ARG A 151 -3.66 -5.98 21.83
CA ARG A 151 -2.70 -5.09 21.17
C ARG A 151 -3.30 -3.71 20.85
N ALA A 152 -4.62 -3.56 20.87
CA ALA A 152 -5.28 -2.30 20.50
C ALA A 152 -4.83 -1.09 21.36
N SER A 153 -4.61 -1.31 22.66
CA SER A 153 -4.14 -0.28 23.59
C SER A 153 -2.61 -0.10 23.62
N SER A 154 -1.86 -0.87 22.83
CA SER A 154 -0.40 -0.73 22.76
C SER A 154 -0.03 0.52 21.95
N PRO A 155 1.07 1.21 22.29
CA PRO A 155 1.51 2.36 21.53
C PRO A 155 2.07 1.94 20.16
N VAL A 156 1.87 2.78 19.14
CA VAL A 156 2.33 2.52 17.75
C VAL A 156 3.83 2.23 17.66
N ARG A 157 4.66 2.87 18.49
CA ARG A 157 6.12 2.64 18.55
C ARG A 157 6.50 1.20 18.89
N SER A 158 5.60 0.43 19.51
CA SER A 158 5.82 -0.98 19.85
C SER A 158 5.64 -1.95 18.67
N LEU A 159 5.22 -1.44 17.51
CA LEU A 159 5.02 -2.22 16.30
C LEU A 159 6.31 -2.38 15.50
N SER A 160 6.55 -3.57 14.96
CA SER A 160 7.54 -3.80 13.91
C SER A 160 7.17 -3.02 12.64
N GLY A 161 8.15 -2.75 11.75
CA GLY A 161 7.89 -2.02 10.51
C GLY A 161 6.85 -2.67 9.57
N GLY A 162 6.64 -3.99 9.68
CA GLY A 162 5.60 -4.72 8.96
C GLY A 162 4.23 -4.67 9.64
N GLU A 163 4.19 -4.57 10.98
CA GLU A 163 2.95 -4.28 11.73
C GLU A 163 2.52 -2.84 11.50
N GLN A 164 3.44 -1.86 11.56
CA GLN A 164 3.16 -0.46 11.20
C GLN A 164 2.55 -0.36 9.80
N ALA A 165 3.03 -1.17 8.87
CA ALA A 165 2.47 -1.20 7.53
C ALA A 165 1.02 -1.69 7.48
N ARG A 166 0.68 -2.72 8.25
CA ARG A 166 -0.71 -3.17 8.34
C ARG A 166 -1.61 -2.16 9.06
N LEU A 167 -1.11 -1.51 10.11
CA LEU A 167 -1.86 -0.47 10.82
C LEU A 167 -2.17 0.72 9.90
N LEU A 168 -1.21 1.16 9.10
CA LEU A 168 -1.41 2.23 8.12
C LEU A 168 -2.44 1.84 7.05
N LEU A 169 -2.44 0.58 6.61
CA LEU A 169 -3.47 0.06 5.70
C LEU A 169 -4.86 0.03 6.32
N ALA A 170 -4.97 -0.14 7.64
CA ALA A 170 -6.22 -0.09 8.38
C ALA A 170 -6.77 1.34 8.56
N ARG A 171 -5.95 2.36 8.34
CA ARG A 171 -6.38 3.77 8.47
C ARG A 171 -6.91 4.36 7.17
N LEU A 172 -6.68 3.68 6.04
CA LEU A 172 -7.11 4.08 4.70
C LEU A 172 -8.59 3.78 4.47
#